data_AF-A0A8J2J7S5-F1
#
_entry.id   AF-A0A8J2J7S5-F1
#
_cell.length_a   1.000
_cell.length_b   1.000
_cell.length_c   1.000
_cell.angle_alpha   90.00
_cell.angle_beta   90.00
_cell.angle_gamma   90.00
#
_symmetry.space_group_name_H-M   'P 1'
#
loop_
_entity.id
_entity.type
_entity.pdbx_description
1 polymer ?
#
loop_
_entity_poly.entity_id
_entity_poly.type
_entity_poly.pdbx_seq_one_letter_code
_entity_poly.pdbx_strand_id
1 'polypeptide(L)' 'NIKNAKNGGGHLTASLVIHLNDVETGGDTVFTSMGVAARPTRGAAVFWYNQLQDGSNDKDTV' A
#
# COMPACT_ATOMS: atom_id res chain seq x y z
N ASN A 1 34.24 -3.45 -14.79
CA ASN A 1 33.07 -4.30 -14.55
C ASN A 1 31.92 -3.40 -14.11
N ILE A 2 31.17 -2.87 -15.08
CA ILE A 2 30.22 -1.77 -14.86
C ILE A 2 28.95 -2.40 -14.31
N LYS A 3 28.53 -1.96 -13.11
CA LYS A 3 27.28 -2.38 -12.46
C LYS A 3 26.14 -2.18 -13.46
N ASN A 4 25.47 -3.27 -13.82
CA ASN A 4 24.21 -3.22 -14.56
C ASN A 4 23.25 -2.35 -13.76
N ALA A 5 23.04 -1.11 -14.20
CA ALA A 5 21.92 -0.31 -13.75
C ALA A 5 20.68 -1.11 -14.15
N LYS A 6 20.05 -1.76 -13.17
CA LYS A 6 18.70 -2.29 -13.37
C LYS A 6 17.88 -1.10 -13.85
N ASN A 7 17.37 -1.19 -15.07
CA ASN A 7 16.39 -0.26 -15.60
C ASN A 7 15.18 -0.30 -14.65
N GLY A 8 15.22 0.56 -13.64
CA GLY A 8 14.22 0.63 -12.59
C GLY A 8 12.97 1.23 -13.19
N GLY A 9 12.05 0.38 -13.64
CA GLY A 9 10.65 0.80 -13.70
C GLY A 9 10.30 1.42 -12.35
N GLY A 10 9.71 2.61 -12.36
CA GLY A 10 9.44 3.38 -11.14
C GLY A 10 8.77 2.50 -10.10
N HIS A 11 9.44 2.31 -8.96
CA HIS A 11 8.90 1.49 -7.89
C HIS A 11 7.81 2.29 -7.16
N LEU A 12 6.65 1.66 -6.91
CA LEU A 12 5.56 2.28 -6.16
C LEU A 12 5.98 2.39 -4.70
N THR A 13 6.44 3.56 -4.27
CA THR A 13 6.94 3.80 -2.90
C THR A 13 5.83 3.90 -1.86
N ALA A 14 4.62 4.28 -2.27
CA ALA A 14 3.47 4.45 -1.41
C ALA A 14 2.17 4.25 -2.20
N SER A 15 1.10 3.95 -1.47
CA SER A 15 -0.23 3.73 -2.01
C SER A 15 -1.24 4.58 -1.26
N LEU A 16 -2.23 5.13 -1.98
CA LEU A 16 -3.36 5.88 -1.45
C LEU A 16 -4.63 5.30 -2.06
N VAL A 17 -5.54 4.84 -1.20
CA VAL A 17 -6.88 4.37 -1.60
C VAL A 17 -7.91 5.34 -1.05
N ILE A 18 -8.76 5.89 -1.92
CA ILE A 18 -9.86 6.78 -1.55
C ILE A 18 -11.17 6.04 -1.80
N HIS A 19 -11.99 5.92 -0.76
CA HIS A 19 -13.30 5.29 -0.86
C HIS A 19 -14.33 6.32 -1.33
N LEU A 20 -14.79 6.18 -2.56
CA LEU A 20 -15.72 7.14 -3.17
C LEU A 20 -17.19 6.90 -2.77
N ASN A 21 -17.48 5.72 -2.23
CA ASN A 21 -18.80 5.30 -1.82
C ASN A 21 -18.73 4.45 -0.54
N ASP A 22 -19.84 4.40 0.17
CA ASP A 22 -20.05 3.48 1.28
C ASP A 22 -20.30 2.07 0.74
N VAL A 23 -19.81 1.05 1.46
CA VAL A 23 -20.00 -0.36 1.11
C VAL A 23 -20.74 -1.06 2.23
N GLU A 24 -21.91 -1.64 1.94
CA GLU A 24 -22.77 -2.26 2.96
C GLU A 24 -22.16 -3.49 3.62
N THR A 25 -21.39 -4.31 2.90
CA THR A 25 -20.76 -5.52 3.43
C THR A 25 -19.43 -5.82 2.72
N GLY A 26 -18.38 -6.11 3.50
CA GLY A 26 -17.04 -6.38 2.98
C GLY A 26 -16.38 -5.16 2.30
N GLY A 27 -15.35 -5.39 1.48
CA GLY A 27 -14.63 -4.31 0.79
C GLY A 27 -13.55 -3.63 1.64
N ASP A 28 -13.18 -4.25 2.76
CA ASP A 28 -12.15 -3.73 3.66
C ASP A 28 -10.76 -3.82 3.00
N THR A 29 -9.95 -2.79 3.20
CA THR A 29 -8.53 -2.87 2.89
C THR A 29 -7.83 -3.54 4.08
N VAL A 30 -7.41 -4.79 3.90
CA VAL A 30 -6.86 -5.63 4.99
C VAL A 30 -5.34 -5.72 4.88
N PHE A 31 -4.67 -5.45 6.00
CA PHE A 31 -3.24 -5.69 6.19
C PHE A 31 -3.07 -6.90 7.12
N THR A 32 -2.93 -8.08 6.52
CA THR A 32 -2.97 -9.37 7.25
C THR A 32 -1.81 -9.53 8.22
N SER A 33 -0.59 -9.16 7.83
CA SER A 33 0.61 -9.20 8.69
C SER A 33 0.45 -8.37 9.97
N MET A 34 -0.25 -7.23 9.88
CA MET A 34 -0.54 -6.35 11.01
C MET A 34 -1.83 -6.70 11.75
N GLY A 35 -2.69 -7.54 11.18
CA GLY A 35 -4.00 -7.86 11.75
C GLY A 35 -4.98 -6.67 11.79
N VAL A 36 -4.80 -5.68 10.90
CA VAL A 36 -5.65 -4.49 10.83
C VAL A 36 -6.44 -4.44 9.52
N ALA A 37 -7.63 -3.87 9.58
CA ALA A 37 -8.50 -3.69 8.42
C ALA A 37 -9.10 -2.29 8.42
N ALA A 38 -9.10 -1.63 7.27
CA ALA A 38 -9.74 -0.34 7.07
C ALA A 38 -11.08 -0.53 6.34
N ARG A 39 -12.18 -0.19 7.03
CA ARG A 39 -13.54 -0.24 6.49
C ARG A 39 -13.73 0.88 5.45
N PRO A 40 -14.25 0.60 4.25
CA PRO A 40 -14.59 1.62 3.27
C PRO A 40 -15.70 2.54 3.80
N THR A 41 -15.38 3.83 3.89
CA THR A 41 -16.31 4.89 4.27
C THR A 41 -16.22 6.00 3.23
N ARG A 42 -17.34 6.46 2.68
CA ARG A 42 -17.34 7.50 1.64
C ARG A 42 -16.52 8.72 2.08
N GLY A 43 -15.60 9.13 1.21
CA GLY A 43 -14.72 10.27 1.42
C GLY A 43 -13.49 9.98 2.29
N ALA A 44 -13.42 8.82 2.94
CA ALA A 44 -12.24 8.41 3.70
C ALA A 44 -11.15 7.86 2.78
N ALA A 45 -9.91 7.92 3.24
CA ALA A 45 -8.77 7.38 2.53
C ALA A 45 -7.84 6.58 3.46
N VAL A 46 -7.16 5.60 2.88
CA VAL A 46 -6.12 4.79 3.53
C VAL A 46 -4.82 5.03 2.79
N PHE A 47 -3.78 5.38 3.54
CA PHE A 47 -2.45 5.66 3.00
C PHE A 47 -1.40 4.80 3.69
N TRP A 48 -0.46 4.25 2.92
CA TRP A 48 0.67 3.50 3.45
C TRP A 48 1.89 3.58 2.52
N TYR A 49 3.07 3.29 3.09
CA TYR A 49 4.31 3.14 2.35
C TYR A 49 4.52 1.66 2.01
N ASN A 50 4.95 1.36 0.78
CA ASN A 50 5.29 -0.01 0.36
C ASN A 50 6.76 -0.35 0.65
N GLN A 51 7.53 0.62 1.18
CA GLN A 51 8.95 0.51 1.45
C GLN A 51 9.31 1.01 2.84
N LEU A 52 10.31 0.36 3.44
CA LEU A 52 11.01 0.82 4.63
C LEU A 52 11.98 1.95 4.27
N GLN A 53 12.49 2.62 5.31
CA GLN A 53 13.38 3.78 5.15
C GLN A 53 14.70 3.44 4.42
N ASP A 54 15.10 2.16 4.43
CA ASP A 54 16.28 1.66 3.71
C ASP A 54 16.01 1.28 2.24
N GLY A 55 14.77 1.45 1.77
CA GLY A 55 14.34 1.15 0.40
C GLY A 55 14.01 -0.33 0.16
N SER A 56 14.06 -1.18 1.18
CA SER A 56 13.51 -2.54 1.10
C SER A 56 11.98 -2.52 1.16
N ASN A 57 11.33 -3.55 0.60
CA ASN A 57 9.87 -3.64 0.63
C ASN A 57 9.38 -3.86 2.05
N ASP A 58 8.30 -3.16 2.41
CA ASP A 58 7.64 -3.33 3.69
C ASP A 58 6.65 -4.50 3.65
N LYS A 59 7.09 -5.66 4.13
CA LYS A 59 6.32 -6.93 4.22
C LYS A 59 5.09 -6.87 5.13
N ASP A 60 4.91 -5.79 5.88
CA ASP A 60 3.69 -5.57 6.66
C ASP A 60 2.58 -4.90 5.84
N THR A 61 2.94 -4.29 4.69
CA THR A 61 2.04 -3.51 3.84
C THR A 61 1.94 -3.98 2.38
N VAL A 62 2.80 -4.91 1.95
CA VAL A 62 2.77 -5.55 0.61
C VAL A 62 2.05 -6.89 0.56
#